data_AF-A0A4R5LT19-F1
#
_entry.id   AF-A0A4R5LT19-F1
#
_cell.length_a   1.000
_cell.length_b   1.000
_cell.length_c   1.000
_cell.angle_alpha   90.00
_cell.angle_beta   90.00
_cell.angle_gamma   90.00
#
_symmetry.space_group_name_H-M   'P 1'
#
loop_
_entity.id
_entity.type
_entity.pdbx_description
1 polymer ?
#
loop_
_entity_poly.entity_id
_entity_poly.type
_entity_poly.pdbx_seq_one_letter_code
_entity_poly.pdbx_strand_id
1 'polypeptide(L)'
;MGNRFLEDEDEEFRPPEFHRDEDLDETGVSQVLVEQFVNYRLRYLLKVEAEVDRGQPLDDGEIEILSRVVKRAHDFKDFVHEFPEYEELVAKMINLVDEITDKALVNARRES
;
A
#
# COMPACT_ATOMS: atom_id res chain seq x y z
N MET A 1 5.49 19.05 34.43
CA MET A 1 5.06 19.33 33.04
C MET A 1 5.91 18.44 32.16
N GLY A 2 5.42 17.23 31.86
CA GLY A 2 6.12 16.25 31.03
C GLY A 2 5.53 16.30 29.63
N ASN A 3 6.40 16.45 28.63
CA ASN A 3 6.03 16.32 27.22
C ASN A 3 5.52 14.90 26.97
N ARG A 4 4.21 14.77 26.77
CA ARG A 4 3.52 13.52 26.40
C ARG A 4 3.45 13.42 24.88
N PHE A 5 4.61 13.28 24.24
CA PHE A 5 4.73 12.99 22.80
C PHE A 5 5.44 11.65 22.56
N LEU A 6 5.47 10.79 23.58
CA LEU A 6 6.12 9.48 23.54
C LEU A 6 5.26 8.45 24.29
N GLU A 7 3.98 8.33 23.95
CA GLU A 7 3.11 7.26 24.49
C GLU A 7 2.04 6.85 23.46
N ASP A 8 2.36 6.77 22.15
CA ASP A 8 1.44 6.20 21.16
C ASP A 8 2.23 5.33 20.13
N GLU A 9 3.16 4.51 20.63
CA GLU A 9 3.53 3.27 19.93
C GLU A 9 2.47 2.24 20.36
N ASP A 10 1.74 1.66 19.40
CA ASP A 10 0.61 0.72 19.56
C ASP A 10 -0.81 1.29 19.46
N GLU A 11 -1.03 2.42 18.77
CA GLU A 11 -2.33 2.63 18.13
C GLU A 11 -2.41 1.68 16.92
N GLU A 12 -2.74 0.42 17.23
CA GLU A 12 -3.30 -0.58 16.31
C GLU A 12 -4.03 0.18 15.21
N PHE A 13 -3.57 0.08 13.96
CA PHE A 13 -4.27 0.65 12.82
C PHE A 13 -5.66 0.01 12.80
N ARG A 14 -6.60 0.62 13.53
CA ARG A 14 -8.00 0.30 13.46
C ARG A 14 -8.42 0.92 12.15
N PRO A 15 -8.72 0.11 11.12
CA PRO A 15 -9.33 0.67 9.93
C PRO A 15 -10.52 1.53 10.41
N PRO A 16 -10.74 2.71 9.80
CA PRO A 16 -11.82 3.58 10.23
C PRO A 16 -13.10 2.77 10.33
N GLU A 17 -13.84 2.94 11.44
CA GLU A 17 -15.17 2.35 11.58
C GLU A 17 -16.04 2.95 10.48
N PHE A 18 -16.09 2.26 9.33
CA PHE A 18 -17.01 2.56 8.25
C PHE A 18 -18.40 2.37 8.85
N HIS A 19 -19.07 3.48 9.14
CA HIS A 19 -20.47 3.46 9.52
C HIS A 19 -21.18 2.85 8.32
N ARG A 20 -21.62 1.60 8.48
CA ARG A 20 -22.47 0.89 7.52
C ARG A 20 -23.79 1.66 7.49
N ASP A 21 -23.91 2.61 6.57
CA ASP A 21 -25.22 2.99 6.09
C ASP A 21 -25.78 1.73 5.41
N GLU A 22 -26.89 1.20 5.95
CA GLU A 22 -27.51 -0.10 5.59
C GLU A 22 -27.97 -0.18 4.11
N ASP A 23 -27.72 0.85 3.31
CA ASP A 23 -28.08 0.97 1.89
C ASP A 23 -26.87 0.88 0.92
N LEU A 24 -25.64 0.65 1.42
CA LEU A 24 -24.47 0.38 0.58
C LEU A 24 -24.16 -1.13 0.60
N ASP A 25 -24.68 -1.84 -0.40
CA ASP A 25 -24.34 -3.24 -0.69
C ASP A 25 -22.82 -3.47 -0.59
N GLU A 26 -22.38 -4.62 -0.08
CA GLU A 26 -20.95 -4.97 0.12
C GLU A 26 -20.10 -4.71 -1.15
N THR A 27 -20.72 -4.87 -2.32
CA THR A 27 -20.17 -4.53 -3.65
C THR A 27 -19.76 -3.05 -3.81
N GLY A 28 -20.56 -2.10 -3.28
CA GLY A 28 -20.31 -0.67 -3.40
C GLY A 28 -19.14 -0.19 -2.54
N VAL A 29 -18.98 -0.77 -1.35
CA VAL A 29 -17.84 -0.48 -0.47
C VAL A 29 -16.53 -1.03 -1.06
N SER A 30 -16.55 -2.25 -1.60
CA SER A 30 -15.40 -2.87 -2.27
C SER A 30 -14.97 -2.09 -3.51
N GLN A 31 -15.92 -1.60 -4.30
CA GLN A 31 -15.62 -0.82 -5.51
C GLN A 31 -14.95 0.52 -5.18
N VAL A 32 -15.40 1.23 -4.14
CA VAL A 32 -14.78 2.50 -3.70
C VAL A 32 -13.37 2.27 -3.17
N LEU A 33 -13.13 1.20 -2.42
CA LEU A 33 -11.80 0.85 -1.93
C LEU A 33 -10.84 0.55 -3.08
N VAL A 34 -11.28 -0.23 -4.07
CA VAL A 34 -10.47 -0.51 -5.28
C VAL A 34 -10.24 0.77 -6.09
N GLU A 35 -11.27 1.60 -6.28
CA GLU A 35 -11.13 2.84 -7.05
C GLU A 35 -10.16 3.82 -6.37
N GLN A 36 -10.24 3.98 -5.04
CA GLN A 36 -9.29 4.78 -4.29
C GLN A 36 -7.88 4.18 -4.34
N PHE A 37 -7.77 2.86 -4.35
CA PHE A 37 -6.50 2.16 -4.45
C PHE A 37 -5.84 2.33 -5.83
N VAL A 38 -6.58 2.11 -6.91
CA VAL A 38 -6.12 2.31 -8.29
C VAL A 38 -5.78 3.77 -8.55
N ASN A 39 -6.63 4.70 -8.10
CA ASN A 39 -6.38 6.12 -8.33
C ASN A 39 -5.17 6.61 -7.53
N TYR A 40 -5.10 6.36 -6.22
CA TYR A 40 -4.07 7.00 -5.41
C TYR A 40 -2.82 6.14 -5.24
N ARG A 41 -2.97 4.86 -4.94
CA ARG A 41 -1.82 3.99 -4.60
C ARG A 41 -1.05 3.55 -5.83
N LEU A 42 -1.72 3.08 -6.87
CA LEU A 42 -1.04 2.66 -8.10
C LEU A 42 -0.29 3.83 -8.76
N ARG A 43 -0.91 5.01 -8.86
CA ARG A 43 -0.23 6.20 -9.42
C ARG A 43 1.03 6.57 -8.64
N TYR A 44 0.99 6.46 -7.31
CA TYR A 44 2.16 6.72 -6.47
C TYR A 44 3.25 5.67 -6.68
N LEU A 45 2.91 4.37 -6.72
CA LEU A 45 3.90 3.32 -6.96
C LEU A 45 4.58 3.45 -8.32
N LEU A 46 3.84 3.80 -9.38
CA LEU A 46 4.42 4.08 -10.70
C LEU A 46 5.36 5.30 -10.69
N LYS A 47 5.09 6.30 -9.84
CA LYS A 47 6.00 7.44 -9.65
C LYS A 47 7.31 6.97 -8.99
N VAL A 48 7.21 6.19 -7.92
CA VAL A 48 8.36 5.64 -7.18
C VAL A 48 9.18 4.71 -8.07
N GLU A 49 8.54 3.85 -8.86
CA GLU A 49 9.20 3.02 -9.86
C GLU A 49 10.03 3.86 -10.82
N ALA A 50 9.45 4.93 -11.37
CA ALA A 50 10.17 5.82 -12.29
C ALA A 50 11.34 6.56 -11.60
N GLU A 51 11.25 6.85 -10.30
CA GLU A 51 12.33 7.46 -9.51
C GLU A 51 13.48 6.48 -9.30
N VAL A 52 13.16 5.25 -8.89
CA VAL A 52 14.12 4.16 -8.71
C VAL A 52 14.76 3.75 -10.05
N ASP A 53 14.02 3.75 -11.15
CA ASP A 53 14.58 3.49 -12.49
C ASP A 53 15.64 4.53 -12.91
N ARG A 54 15.56 5.76 -12.38
CA ARG A 54 16.57 6.80 -12.60
C ARG A 54 17.79 6.68 -11.69
N GLY A 55 17.84 5.66 -10.85
CA GLY A 55 18.93 5.43 -9.92
C GLY A 55 18.73 6.07 -8.54
N GLN A 56 17.55 6.62 -8.23
CA GLN A 56 17.28 7.17 -6.91
C GLN A 56 17.10 6.00 -5.91
N PRO A 57 17.68 6.08 -4.70
CA PRO A 57 17.33 5.17 -3.61
C PRO A 57 15.90 5.48 -3.14
N LEU A 58 15.31 4.56 -2.37
CA LEU A 58 14.09 4.85 -1.64
C LEU A 58 14.40 5.64 -0.38
N ASP A 59 13.54 6.60 -0.05
CA ASP A 59 13.56 7.26 1.27
C ASP A 59 12.76 6.47 2.34
N ASP A 60 12.92 6.84 3.61
CA ASP A 60 12.27 6.16 4.73
C ASP A 60 10.73 6.16 4.62
N GLY A 61 10.14 7.22 4.06
CA GLY A 61 8.70 7.34 3.87
C GLY A 61 8.20 6.44 2.73
N GLU A 62 8.95 6.36 1.65
CA GLU A 62 8.68 5.44 0.53
C GLU A 62 8.76 3.98 0.99
N ILE A 63 9.77 3.62 1.78
CA ILE A 63 9.92 2.28 2.38
C ILE A 63 8.71 1.96 3.28
N GLU A 64 8.27 2.91 4.10
CA GLU A 64 7.10 2.73 4.96
C GLU A 64 5.83 2.49 4.14
N ILE A 65 5.63 3.26 3.06
CA ILE A 65 4.45 3.12 2.20
C ILE A 65 4.46 1.76 1.49
N LEU A 66 5.59 1.34 0.92
CA LEU A 66 5.73 0.03 0.25
C LEU A 66 5.46 -1.11 1.22
N SER A 67 5.99 -1.05 2.45
CA SER A 67 5.73 -2.04 3.50
C SER A 67 4.24 -2.15 3.83
N ARG A 68 3.54 -1.01 3.95
CA ARG A 68 2.08 -0.97 4.19
C ARG A 68 1.29 -1.55 3.02
N VAL A 69 1.73 -1.34 1.78
CA VAL A 69 1.08 -1.92 0.58
C VAL A 69 1.21 -3.44 0.57
N VAL A 70 2.41 -3.99 0.84
CA VAL A 70 2.64 -5.45 0.89
C VAL A 70 1.86 -6.10 2.02
N LYS A 71 1.84 -5.50 3.22
CA LYS A 71 1.06 -6.00 4.35
C LYS A 71 -0.42 -6.10 4.00
N ARG A 72 -0.99 -5.04 3.42
CA ARG A 72 -2.39 -5.07 2.98
C ARG A 72 -2.61 -6.11 1.88
N ALA A 73 -1.68 -6.24 0.92
CA ALA A 73 -1.79 -7.24 -0.15
C ALA A 73 -1.88 -8.68 0.39
N HIS A 74 -1.26 -8.97 1.54
CA HIS A 74 -1.42 -10.25 2.23
C HIS A 74 -2.83 -10.43 2.81
N ASP A 75 -3.43 -9.36 3.34
CA ASP A 75 -4.81 -9.34 3.85
C ASP A 75 -5.85 -9.41 2.71
N PHE A 76 -5.45 -9.11 1.46
CA PHE A 76 -6.30 -9.19 0.27
C PHE A 76 -6.63 -10.63 -0.15
N LYS A 77 -6.09 -11.67 0.50
CA LYS A 77 -6.42 -13.07 0.15
C LYS A 77 -7.93 -13.35 0.28
N ASP A 78 -8.55 -12.86 1.34
CA ASP A 78 -9.99 -13.04 1.55
C ASP A 78 -10.79 -12.18 0.57
N PHE A 79 -10.29 -10.98 0.26
CA PHE A 79 -10.89 -10.11 -0.76
C PHE A 79 -10.84 -10.71 -2.16
N VAL A 80 -9.74 -11.35 -2.57
CA VAL A 80 -9.64 -12.02 -3.89
C VAL A 80 -10.56 -13.24 -3.97
N HIS A 81 -10.78 -13.92 -2.84
CA HIS A 81 -11.77 -15.01 -2.79
C HIS A 81 -13.21 -14.48 -2.98
N GLU A 82 -13.51 -13.29 -2.46
CA GLU A 82 -14.82 -12.64 -2.59
C GLU A 82 -15.01 -11.93 -3.94
N PHE A 83 -13.92 -11.39 -4.51
CA PHE A 83 -13.90 -10.61 -5.75
C PHE A 83 -12.78 -11.08 -6.69
N PRO A 84 -12.94 -12.23 -7.35
CA PRO A 84 -11.91 -12.84 -8.19
C PRO A 84 -11.51 -11.96 -9.39
N GLU A 85 -12.35 -11.03 -9.83
CA GLU A 85 -12.04 -10.07 -10.90
C GLU A 85 -10.85 -9.15 -10.57
N TYR A 86 -10.50 -9.01 -9.29
CA TYR A 86 -9.36 -8.19 -8.85
C TYR A 86 -8.07 -8.99 -8.61
N GLU A 87 -8.10 -10.32 -8.79
CA GLU A 87 -6.92 -11.19 -8.61
C GLU A 87 -5.73 -10.70 -9.44
N GLU A 88 -5.95 -10.42 -10.74
CA GLU A 88 -4.90 -9.98 -11.65
C GLU A 88 -4.34 -8.60 -11.25
N LEU A 89 -5.19 -7.71 -10.75
CA LEU A 89 -4.77 -6.38 -10.30
C LEU A 89 -3.89 -6.49 -9.05
N VAL A 90 -4.28 -7.32 -8.08
CA VAL A 90 -3.52 -7.57 -6.86
C VAL A 90 -2.16 -8.21 -7.19
N ALA A 91 -2.13 -9.19 -8.10
CA ALA A 91 -0.89 -9.83 -8.54
C ALA A 91 0.08 -8.81 -9.19
N LYS A 92 -0.42 -7.97 -10.11
CA LYS A 92 0.39 -6.92 -10.75
C LYS A 92 0.96 -5.93 -9.73
N MET A 93 0.18 -5.61 -8.71
CA MET A 93 0.60 -4.71 -7.63
C MET A 93 1.72 -5.29 -6.77
N ILE A 94 1.60 -6.56 -6.39
CA ILE A 94 2.65 -7.25 -5.63
C ILE A 94 3.95 -7.27 -6.43
N ASN A 95 3.88 -7.63 -7.72
CA ASN A 95 5.04 -7.64 -8.60
C ASN A 95 5.67 -6.25 -8.75
N LEU A 96 4.86 -5.19 -8.89
CA LEU A 96 5.37 -3.82 -8.99
C LEU A 96 6.14 -3.40 -7.73
N VAL A 97 5.64 -3.74 -6.54
CA VAL A 97 6.35 -3.42 -5.29
C VAL A 97 7.67 -4.19 -5.20
N ASP A 98 7.66 -5.47 -5.58
CA ASP A 98 8.86 -6.33 -5.62
C ASP A 98 9.95 -5.71 -6.52
N GLU A 99 9.57 -5.34 -7.76
CA GLU A 99 10.46 -4.68 -8.72
C GLU A 99 11.03 -3.35 -8.21
N ILE A 100 10.19 -2.52 -7.58
CA ILE A 100 10.64 -1.26 -6.96
C ILE A 100 11.69 -1.56 -5.88
N THR A 101 11.42 -2.51 -4.98
CA THR A 101 12.33 -2.82 -3.87
C THR A 101 13.66 -3.40 -4.33
N ASP A 102 13.64 -4.29 -5.33
CA ASP A 102 14.85 -4.89 -5.90
C ASP A 102 15.76 -3.84 -6.54
N LYS A 103 15.18 -2.97 -7.38
CA LYS A 103 15.93 -1.90 -8.03
C LYS A 103 16.44 -0.88 -7.02
N ALA A 104 15.63 -0.52 -6.02
CA ALA A 104 16.03 0.40 -4.97
C ALA A 104 17.21 -0.13 -4.14
N LEU A 105 17.24 -1.43 -3.86
CA LEU A 105 18.35 -2.08 -3.17
C LEU A 105 19.65 -2.00 -3.98
N VAL A 106 19.56 -2.13 -5.31
CA VAL A 106 20.71 -1.93 -6.21
C VAL A 106 21.20 -0.48 -6.15
N ASN A 107 20.29 0.49 -6.15
CA ASN A 107 20.64 1.92 -6.09
C ASN A 107 21.30 2.30 -4.76
N ALA A 108 20.72 1.88 -3.64
CA ALA A 108 21.29 2.14 -2.31
C ALA A 108 22.72 1.59 -2.16
N ARG A 109 23.00 0.43 -2.77
CA ARG A 109 24.36 -0.16 -2.80
C ARG A 109 25.36 0.58 -3.69
N ARG A 110 24.90 1.35 -4.68
CA ARG A 110 25.76 2.18 -5.54
C ARG A 110 26.12 3.51 -4.91
N GLU A 111 25.28 3.98 -4.00
CA GLU A 111 25.42 5.26 -3.32
C GLU A 111 26.23 5.18 -2.01
N SER A 112 26.50 3.95 -1.54
CA SER A 112 27.40 3.62 -0.42
C SER A 112 28.85 3.40 -0.86
#